data_AF-A0AAE1HTA6-F1
#
_entry.id   AF-A0AAE1HTA6-F1
#
_cell.length_a   1.000
_cell.length_b   1.000
_cell.length_c   1.000
_cell.angle_alpha   90.00
_cell.angle_beta   90.00
_cell.angle_gamma   90.00
#
_symmetry.space_group_name_H-M   'P 1'
#
loop_
_entity.id
_entity.type
_entity.pdbx_description
1 polymer ?
#
loop_
_entity_poly.entity_id
_entity_poly.type
_entity_poly.pdbx_seq_one_letter_code
_entity_poly.pdbx_strand_id
1 'polypeptide(L)'
;MQPAVDWALPFPTLRLPEIPYWLIKLKSVVYTSMYYDKNVRRANSFVQFKSINGEIAFGEILHFIKDLFSQEIFALINLFKIDHINLFFLEESLYKVKHLLPVVDSGKIIIVPVSNLITKLIKATQYICLRPNPYEVNL
;
A
#
# COMPACT_ATOMS: atom_id res chain seq x y z
N MET A 1 26.90 58.11 -0.90
CA MET A 1 26.11 57.18 -0.07
C MET A 1 25.02 56.59 -0.95
N GLN A 2 25.16 55.35 -1.37
CA GLN A 2 24.13 54.61 -2.12
C GLN A 2 23.25 53.85 -1.12
N PRO A 3 21.92 53.75 -1.32
CA PRO A 3 21.10 52.88 -0.50
C PRO A 3 21.35 51.42 -0.91
N ALA A 4 21.53 50.56 0.10
CA ALA A 4 21.54 49.11 -0.08
C ALA A 4 20.16 48.67 -0.57
N VAL A 5 20.13 48.03 -1.75
CA VAL A 5 18.94 47.37 -2.26
C VAL A 5 18.81 46.05 -1.52
N ASP A 6 17.82 45.97 -0.63
CA ASP A 6 17.50 44.80 0.17
C ASP A 6 16.79 43.78 -0.74
N TRP A 7 17.53 42.79 -1.26
CA TRP A 7 17.00 41.70 -2.10
C TRP A 7 16.37 40.58 -1.27
N ALA A 8 15.70 40.90 -0.16
CA ALA A 8 14.92 39.94 0.60
C ALA A 8 13.55 39.76 -0.07
N LEU A 9 13.50 39.01 -1.17
CA LEU A 9 12.24 38.41 -1.61
C LEU A 9 11.74 37.53 -0.45
N PRO A 10 10.50 37.68 0.01
CA PRO A 10 9.92 36.72 0.93
C PRO A 10 9.72 35.43 0.12
N PHE A 11 10.67 34.51 0.19
CA PHE A 11 10.37 33.13 -0.14
C PHE A 11 9.19 32.75 0.75
N PRO A 12 8.03 32.35 0.20
CA PRO A 12 7.04 31.72 1.03
C PRO A 12 7.74 30.48 1.57
N THR A 13 7.98 30.47 2.88
CA THR A 13 8.34 29.25 3.59
C THR A 13 7.26 28.23 3.24
N LEU A 14 7.59 27.31 2.34
CA LEU A 14 6.82 26.10 2.05
C LEU A 14 6.82 25.28 3.33
N ARG A 15 5.98 25.69 4.29
CA ARG A 15 5.55 24.82 5.36
C ARG A 15 4.63 23.83 4.67
N LEU A 16 5.17 22.69 4.28
CA LEU A 16 4.37 21.52 4.02
C LEU A 16 3.77 21.11 5.37
N PRO A 17 2.46 21.22 5.61
CA PRO A 17 1.87 20.39 6.64
C PRO A 17 1.96 18.96 6.09
N GLU A 18 2.95 18.19 6.53
CA GLU A 18 2.96 16.75 6.31
C GLU A 18 1.76 16.19 7.10
N ILE A 19 0.63 16.05 6.42
CA ILE A 19 -0.53 15.37 6.95
C ILE A 19 -0.16 13.88 6.90
N PRO A 20 0.02 13.19 8.04
CA PRO A 20 0.25 11.76 8.00
C PRO A 20 -1.03 11.11 7.48
N TYR A 21 -1.03 10.69 6.22
CA TYR A 21 -2.11 9.87 5.68
C TYR A 21 -1.87 8.44 6.15
N TRP A 22 -2.42 8.18 7.32
CA TRP A 22 -2.46 6.89 8.00
C TRP A 22 -3.61 5.98 7.53
N LEU A 23 -4.65 6.56 6.91
CA LEU A 23 -5.87 5.86 6.49
C LEU A 23 -6.46 6.49 5.22
N ILE A 24 -6.90 5.65 4.29
CA ILE A 24 -7.66 6.07 3.10
C ILE A 24 -8.90 5.19 2.94
N LYS A 25 -10.05 5.81 2.64
CA LYS A 25 -11.27 5.09 2.26
C LYS A 25 -11.49 5.20 0.75
N LEU A 26 -11.52 4.06 0.04
CA LEU A 26 -11.91 3.99 -1.36
C LEU A 26 -13.18 3.17 -1.49
N LYS A 27 -14.25 3.76 -2.04
CA LYS A 27 -15.57 3.13 -2.11
C LYS A 27 -15.99 2.69 -0.70
N SER A 28 -16.18 1.38 -0.49
CA SER A 28 -16.52 0.76 0.79
C SER A 28 -15.32 0.17 1.56
N VAL A 29 -14.10 0.27 1.04
CA VAL A 29 -12.91 -0.36 1.62
C VAL A 29 -12.01 0.66 2.30
N VAL A 30 -11.55 0.35 3.50
CA VAL A 30 -10.59 1.16 4.26
C VAL A 30 -9.20 0.53 4.15
N TYR A 31 -8.23 1.34 3.74
CA TYR A 31 -6.83 0.98 3.68
C TYR A 31 -6.06 1.72 4.78
N THR A 32 -5.20 1.00 5.49
CA THR A 32 -4.39 1.56 6.57
C THR A 32 -2.91 1.39 6.25
N SER A 33 -2.14 2.43 6.58
CA SER A 33 -0.68 2.40 6.50
C SER A 33 -0.06 1.65 7.70
N MET A 34 1.24 1.37 7.63
CA MET A 34 2.01 0.80 8.73
C MET A 34 2.07 1.69 9.97
N TYR A 35 1.94 3.00 9.79
CA TYR A 35 1.97 3.98 10.88
C TYR A 35 0.58 4.24 11.49
N TYR A 36 -0.43 3.41 11.18
CA TYR A 36 -1.75 3.56 11.76
C TYR A 36 -1.75 3.11 13.24
N ASP A 37 -1.62 4.08 14.14
CA ASP A 37 -1.66 3.86 15.58
C ASP A 37 -3.05 4.21 16.14
N LYS A 38 -3.95 3.22 16.18
CA LYS A 38 -5.17 3.30 16.99
C LYS A 38 -5.35 2.02 17.79
N ASN A 39 -4.58 1.82 18.87
CA ASN A 39 -4.87 0.93 20.03
C ASN A 39 -5.45 -0.49 19.76
N VAL A 40 -5.40 -0.95 18.52
CA VAL A 40 -5.90 -2.20 17.97
C VAL A 40 -4.92 -2.48 16.85
N ARG A 41 -4.09 -3.52 17.03
CA ARG A 41 -3.14 -4.02 16.03
C ARG A 41 -3.90 -4.42 14.77
N ARG A 42 -4.24 -3.48 13.90
CA ARG A 42 -4.65 -3.78 12.53
C ARG A 42 -3.39 -4.11 11.77
N ALA A 43 -3.32 -5.31 11.20
CA ALA A 43 -2.26 -5.62 10.26
C ALA A 43 -2.28 -4.60 9.13
N ASN A 44 -1.10 -4.18 8.69
CA ASN A 44 -0.93 -3.31 7.52
C ASN A 44 -1.74 -3.87 6.34
N SER A 45 -2.34 -2.99 5.55
CA SER A 45 -3.14 -3.46 4.42
C SER A 45 -2.22 -4.14 3.39
N PHE A 46 -2.33 -5.47 3.29
CA PHE A 46 -1.83 -6.21 2.14
C PHE A 46 -2.85 -6.09 1.01
N VAL A 47 -2.39 -5.78 -0.20
CA VAL A 47 -3.24 -5.37 -1.30
C VAL A 47 -2.86 -6.05 -2.61
N GLN A 48 -3.87 -6.24 -3.44
CA GLN A 48 -3.73 -6.49 -4.86
C GLN A 48 -3.89 -5.16 -5.60
N PHE A 49 -3.00 -4.87 -6.55
CA PHE A 49 -3.04 -3.62 -7.31
C PHE A 49 -2.59 -3.85 -8.76
N LYS A 50 -2.90 -2.89 -9.64
CA LYS A 50 -2.37 -2.86 -11.01
C LYS A 50 -1.04 -2.09 -11.06
N SER A 51 -0.01 -2.73 -11.59
CA SER A 51 1.28 -2.09 -11.86
C SER A 51 1.15 -1.07 -13.00
N ILE A 52 2.22 -0.29 -13.23
CA ILE A 52 2.31 0.66 -14.36
C ILE A 52 2.15 -0.06 -15.71
N ASN A 53 2.58 -1.32 -15.79
CA ASN A 53 2.45 -2.14 -16.99
C ASN A 53 1.07 -2.80 -17.12
N GLY A 54 0.13 -2.52 -16.21
CA GLY A 54 -1.20 -3.12 -16.17
C GLY A 54 -1.26 -4.52 -15.59
N GLU A 55 -0.12 -5.07 -15.14
CA GLU A 55 -0.03 -6.39 -14.52
C GLU A 55 -0.56 -6.39 -13.09
N ILE A 56 -1.07 -7.54 -12.64
CA ILE A 56 -1.48 -7.71 -11.25
C ILE A 56 -0.25 -7.94 -10.38
N ALA A 57 -0.12 -7.13 -9.33
CA ALA A 57 0.92 -7.25 -8.34
C ALA A 57 0.36 -7.23 -6.92
N PHE A 58 1.21 -7.62 -5.97
CA PHE A 58 0.86 -7.82 -4.57
C PHE A 58 1.85 -7.08 -3.69
N GLY A 59 1.35 -6.47 -2.62
CA GLY A 59 2.24 -5.76 -1.71
C GLY A 59 1.58 -5.27 -0.45
N GLU A 60 2.41 -4.75 0.44
CA GLU A 60 2.01 -4.24 1.74
C GLU A 60 2.10 -2.71 1.73
N ILE A 61 1.03 -2.04 2.14
CA ILE A 61 1.01 -0.57 2.22
C ILE A 61 1.82 -0.13 3.42
N LEU A 62 2.93 0.58 3.15
CA LEU A 62 3.79 1.18 4.16
C LEU A 62 3.24 2.55 4.59
N HIS A 63 2.93 3.40 3.60
CA HIS A 63 2.50 4.78 3.84
C HIS A 63 1.66 5.32 2.67
N PHE A 64 0.95 6.42 2.90
CA PHE A 64 0.27 7.17 1.85
C PHE A 64 0.87 8.57 1.72
N ILE A 65 1.08 9.01 0.49
CA ILE A 65 1.69 10.31 0.17
C ILE A 65 0.73 11.04 -0.75
N LYS A 66 0.45 12.31 -0.47
CA LYS A 66 -0.34 13.16 -1.36
C LYS A 66 0.59 14.07 -2.16
N ASP A 67 0.50 14.01 -3.48
CA ASP A 67 1.14 15.00 -4.33
C ASP A 67 0.39 16.33 -4.21
N LEU A 68 1.11 17.40 -3.92
CA LEU A 68 0.54 18.73 -3.67
C LEU A 68 0.15 19.42 -4.97
N PHE A 69 0.77 19.07 -6.09
CA PHE A 69 0.48 19.68 -7.39
C PHE A 69 -0.76 19.05 -8.03
N SER A 70 -0.79 17.73 -8.18
CA SER A 70 -1.95 17.02 -8.75
C SER A 70 -3.09 16.79 -7.75
N GLN A 71 -2.83 16.95 -6.44
CA GLN A 71 -3.71 16.53 -5.36
C GLN A 71 -3.98 15.02 -5.32
N GLU A 72 -3.29 14.22 -6.14
CA GLU A 72 -3.43 12.77 -6.19
C GLU A 72 -2.75 12.11 -4.99
N ILE A 73 -3.33 11.00 -4.53
CA ILE A 73 -2.80 10.23 -3.41
C ILE A 73 -2.18 8.94 -3.93
N PHE A 74 -0.97 8.67 -3.46
CA PHE A 74 -0.16 7.51 -3.79
C PHE A 74 0.04 6.65 -2.54
N ALA A 75 0.08 5.34 -2.75
CA ALA A 75 0.50 4.37 -1.74
C ALA A 75 1.96 4.00 -1.97
N LEU A 76 2.76 4.07 -0.91
CA LEU A 76 4.10 3.49 -0.86
C LEU A 76 3.95 2.02 -0.46
N ILE A 77 4.35 1.12 -1.35
CA ILE A 77 4.07 -0.32 -1.24
C ILE A 77 5.37 -1.10 -1.21
N ASN A 78 5.54 -1.98 -0.21
CA ASN A 78 6.56 -3.03 -0.26
C ASN A 78 6.07 -4.16 -1.17
N LEU A 79 6.82 -4.45 -2.24
CA LEU A 79 6.41 -5.36 -3.29
C LEU A 79 6.73 -6.82 -2.93
N PHE A 80 5.78 -7.71 -3.17
CA PHE A 80 5.93 -9.15 -2.98
C PHE A 80 5.85 -9.89 -4.31
N LYS A 81 6.59 -11.00 -4.42
CA LYS A 81 6.53 -11.93 -5.56
C LYS A 81 5.88 -13.23 -5.14
N ILE A 82 5.17 -13.88 -6.06
CA ILE A 82 4.65 -15.22 -5.84
C ILE A 82 5.82 -16.20 -5.83
N ASP A 83 5.89 -17.04 -4.81
CA ASP A 83 6.84 -18.15 -4.77
C ASP A 83 6.26 -19.36 -5.52
N HIS A 84 6.70 -19.55 -6.76
CA HIS A 84 6.20 -20.65 -7.59
C HIS A 84 6.71 -22.03 -7.15
N ILE A 85 7.70 -22.10 -6.25
CA ILE A 85 8.30 -23.35 -5.78
C ILE A 85 7.46 -23.91 -4.64
N ASN A 86 7.07 -23.07 -3.68
CA ASN A 86 6.39 -23.50 -2.44
C ASN A 86 4.85 -23.40 -2.51
N LEU A 87 4.28 -23.79 -3.65
CA LEU A 87 2.83 -23.78 -3.83
C LEU A 87 2.14 -24.73 -2.86
N PHE A 88 1.00 -24.30 -2.31
CA PHE A 88 0.26 -25.09 -1.32
C PHE A 88 -0.60 -26.16 -2.00
N PHE A 89 -0.41 -27.41 -1.57
CA PHE A 89 -1.20 -28.57 -1.99
C PHE A 89 -1.92 -29.15 -0.78
N LEU A 90 -3.17 -29.57 -0.97
CA LEU A 90 -3.89 -30.30 0.08
C LEU A 90 -3.27 -31.70 0.19
N GLU A 91 -2.77 -32.04 1.37
CA GLU A 91 -2.09 -33.32 1.64
C GLU A 91 -2.90 -34.48 1.05
N GLU A 92 -2.19 -35.44 0.45
CA GLU A 92 -2.71 -36.64 -0.23
C GLU A 92 -3.35 -36.45 -1.62
N SER A 93 -3.80 -35.24 -1.99
CA SER A 93 -4.66 -35.08 -3.18
C SER A 93 -3.99 -34.53 -4.45
N LEU A 94 -2.71 -34.12 -4.41
CA LEU A 94 -2.04 -33.29 -5.43
C LEU A 94 -2.86 -32.03 -5.82
N TYR A 95 -3.89 -31.69 -5.06
CA TYR A 95 -4.81 -30.61 -5.39
C TYR A 95 -4.19 -29.29 -4.94
N LYS A 96 -3.87 -28.45 -5.92
CA LYS A 96 -3.37 -27.09 -5.67
C LYS A 96 -4.48 -26.21 -5.12
N VAL A 97 -4.25 -25.64 -3.94
CA VAL A 97 -5.17 -24.67 -3.33
C VAL A 97 -5.00 -23.31 -4.00
N LYS A 98 -5.75 -23.07 -5.09
CA LYS A 98 -5.56 -21.91 -6.00
C LYS A 98 -5.70 -20.53 -5.34
N HIS A 99 -6.39 -20.44 -4.20
CA HIS A 99 -6.67 -19.16 -3.54
C HIS A 99 -5.65 -18.79 -2.46
N LEU A 100 -4.75 -19.71 -2.10
CA LEU A 100 -3.62 -19.45 -1.22
C LEU A 100 -2.36 -19.39 -2.07
N LEU A 101 -1.71 -18.23 -2.09
CA LEU A 101 -0.48 -18.04 -2.84
C LEU A 101 0.66 -17.78 -1.86
N PRO A 102 1.74 -18.56 -1.91
CA PRO A 102 2.95 -18.22 -1.18
C PRO A 102 3.56 -16.95 -1.78
N VAL A 103 4.05 -16.07 -0.92
CA VAL A 103 4.69 -14.82 -1.32
C VAL A 103 5.99 -14.61 -0.57
N VAL A 104 6.95 -14.05 -1.28
CA VAL A 104 8.25 -13.64 -0.74
C VAL A 104 8.44 -12.15 -0.96
N ASP A 105 9.06 -11.50 0.02
CA ASP A 105 9.43 -10.09 -0.08
C ASP A 105 10.43 -9.92 -1.24
N SER A 106 10.18 -8.94 -2.11
CA SER A 106 11.09 -8.65 -3.22
C SER A 106 12.23 -7.70 -2.85
N GLY A 107 12.17 -7.09 -1.66
CA GLY A 107 13.07 -6.03 -1.19
C GLY A 107 12.89 -4.70 -1.93
N LYS A 108 11.82 -4.56 -2.73
CA LYS A 108 11.56 -3.36 -3.54
C LYS A 108 10.39 -2.59 -2.98
N ILE A 109 10.59 -1.30 -2.81
CA ILE A 109 9.53 -0.34 -2.48
C ILE A 109 9.13 0.39 -3.76
N ILE A 110 7.83 0.48 -4.01
CA ILE A 110 7.27 1.17 -5.18
C ILE A 110 6.20 2.17 -4.75
N ILE A 111 5.94 3.14 -5.62
CA ILE A 111 4.87 4.13 -5.46
C ILE A 111 3.77 3.78 -6.46
N VAL A 112 2.53 3.69 -6.00
CA VAL A 112 1.37 3.31 -6.82
C VAL A 112 0.23 4.28 -6.56
N PRO A 113 -0.44 4.82 -7.60
CA PRO A 113 -1.67 5.59 -7.41
C PRO A 113 -2.68 4.79 -6.60
N VAL A 114 -3.32 5.43 -5.62
CA VAL A 114 -4.33 4.76 -4.78
C VAL A 114 -5.52 4.27 -5.62
N SER A 115 -5.78 4.90 -6.76
CA SER A 115 -6.75 4.48 -7.78
C SER A 115 -6.45 3.11 -8.40
N ASN A 116 -5.20 2.65 -8.37
CA ASN A 116 -4.79 1.34 -8.89
C ASN A 116 -4.97 0.19 -7.89
N LEU A 117 -5.36 0.49 -6.64
CA LEU A 117 -5.67 -0.54 -5.64
C LEU A 117 -6.96 -1.26 -6.02
N ILE A 118 -6.91 -2.59 -6.06
CA ILE A 118 -8.04 -3.43 -6.47
C ILE A 118 -8.79 -3.93 -5.24
N THR A 119 -8.09 -4.63 -4.35
CA THR A 119 -8.67 -5.22 -3.16
C THR A 119 -7.64 -5.37 -2.05
N LYS A 120 -8.13 -5.34 -0.81
CA LYS A 120 -7.39 -5.81 0.36
C LYS A 120 -7.37 -7.34 0.36
N LEU A 121 -6.27 -7.91 0.81
CA LEU A 121 -6.04 -9.34 0.98
C LEU A 121 -5.57 -9.62 2.41
N ILE A 122 -5.77 -10.85 2.86
CA ILE A 122 -5.15 -11.31 4.11
C ILE A 122 -3.79 -11.91 3.78
N LYS A 123 -2.75 -11.43 4.45
CA LYS A 123 -1.46 -12.11 4.52
C LYS A 123 -1.36 -12.86 5.86
N ALA A 124 -1.14 -14.16 5.79
CA ALA A 124 -0.84 -15.00 6.94
C ALA A 124 0.59 -15.54 6.75
N THR A 125 1.53 -15.04 7.56
CA THR A 125 2.97 -15.36 7.46
C THR A 125 3.53 -15.16 6.04
N GLN A 126 3.73 -16.25 5.30
CA GLN A 126 4.30 -16.29 3.95
C GLN A 126 3.25 -16.55 2.87
N TYR A 127 1.96 -16.52 3.20
CA TYR A 127 0.87 -16.79 2.28
C TYR A 127 -0.12 -15.63 2.21
N ILE A 128 -0.72 -15.46 1.04
CA ILE A 128 -1.81 -14.52 0.83
C ILE A 128 -3.07 -15.29 0.42
N CYS A 129 -4.21 -14.84 0.92
CA CYS A 129 -5.51 -15.36 0.53
C CYS A 129 -6.16 -14.42 -0.49
N LEU A 130 -6.44 -14.91 -1.69
CA LEU A 130 -7.10 -14.16 -2.77
C LEU A 130 -8.62 -14.05 -2.59
N ARG A 131 -9.21 -14.86 -1.70
CA ARG A 131 -10.64 -14.75 -1.43
C ARG A 131 -10.92 -13.52 -0.59
N PRO A 132 -12.01 -12.78 -0.88
CA PRO A 132 -12.47 -11.72 0.01
C PRO A 132 -12.60 -12.27 1.42
N ASN A 133 -12.09 -11.55 2.41
CA ASN A 133 -12.33 -11.90 3.80
C ASN A 133 -13.79 -11.54 4.15
N PRO A 134 -14.71 -12.52 4.31
CA PRO A 134 -16.10 -12.20 4.64
C PRO A 134 -16.24 -11.62 6.04
N TYR A 135 -15.18 -11.66 6.85
CA TYR A 135 -15.15 -11.11 8.21
C TYR A 135 -14.59 -9.67 8.26
N GLU A 136 -14.11 -9.11 7.14
CA GLU A 136 -13.70 -7.70 7.03
C GLU A 136 -14.85 -6.77 6.60
N VAL A 137 -16.11 -7.09 6.93
CA VAL A 137 -17.25 -6.21 6.59
C VAL A 137 -17.17 -4.87 7.33
N ASN A 138 -16.46 -4.80 8.46
CA ASN A 138 -16.37 -3.63 9.33
C ASN A 138 -15.04 -3.55 10.12
N LEU A 139 -13.89 -3.76 9.46
CA LEU A 139 -12.61 -3.36 10.04
C LEU A 139 -12.09 -2.10 9.35
#